data_AF-A0A9J5XJF2-F1
#
_entry.id   AF-A0A9J5XJF2-F1
#
_cell.length_a   1.000
_cell.length_b   1.000
_cell.length_c   1.000
_cell.angle_alpha   90.00
_cell.angle_beta   90.00
_cell.angle_gamma   90.00
#
_symmetry.space_group_name_H-M   'P 1'
#
loop_
_entity.id
_entity.type
_entity.pdbx_description
1 polymer ?
#
loop_
_entity_poly.entity_id
_entity_poly.type
_entity_poly.pdbx_seq_one_letter_code
_entity_poly.pdbx_strand_id
1 'polypeptide(L)'
;MVTVEEYRKAQHAEGPATVMAIGTSTPFNCIDQSTYPDYYFRITNSEHKTELKEKFKRMCGPAILDQVELELGLKPEKLRVSREVLSNYGNMSSACVLFSLDEMRKASTKEGPGTTGEGLEWGVIFGFGPGLTIETIVLHSVAS
;
A
#
# COMPACT_ATOMS: atom_id res chain seq x y z
N MET A 1 -49.57 10.95 -10.57
CA MET A 1 -48.46 10.90 -11.54
C MET A 1 -47.22 11.30 -10.78
N VAL A 2 -46.36 10.35 -10.46
CA VAL A 2 -45.13 10.61 -9.69
C VAL A 2 -44.19 11.44 -10.54
N THR A 3 -43.59 12.48 -9.98
CA THR A 3 -42.67 13.35 -10.72
C THR A 3 -41.34 12.65 -10.96
N VAL A 4 -40.65 13.00 -12.04
CA VAL A 4 -39.34 12.42 -12.39
C VAL A 4 -38.30 12.66 -11.29
N GLU A 5 -38.44 13.75 -10.52
CA GLU A 5 -37.59 14.05 -9.37
C GLU A 5 -37.83 13.13 -8.17
N GLU A 6 -39.08 12.79 -7.86
CA GLU A 6 -39.42 11.86 -6.78
C GLU A 6 -38.91 10.44 -7.05
N TYR A 7 -38.93 10.01 -8.32
CA TYR A 7 -38.38 8.72 -8.72
C TYR A 7 -36.85 8.68 -8.62
N ARG A 8 -36.17 9.80 -8.94
CA ARG A 8 -34.70 9.93 -8.81
C ARG A 8 -34.26 9.94 -7.36
N LYS A 9 -34.96 10.65 -6.47
CA LYS A 9 -34.64 10.73 -5.03
C LYS A 9 -34.71 9.37 -4.32
N ALA A 10 -35.66 8.51 -4.70
CA ALA A 10 -35.81 7.18 -4.12
C ALA A 10 -34.70 6.18 -4.49
N GLN A 11 -33.86 6.47 -5.50
CA GLN A 11 -32.75 5.62 -5.94
C GLN A 11 -31.37 6.08 -5.45
N HIS A 12 -31.28 7.16 -4.65
CA HIS A 12 -30.02 7.63 -4.07
C HIS A 12 -29.68 6.89 -2.77
N ALA A 13 -28.43 6.44 -2.64
CA ALA A 13 -27.89 5.87 -1.40
C ALA A 13 -27.52 7.00 -0.41
N GLU A 14 -28.48 7.45 0.40
CA GLU A 14 -28.29 8.50 1.41
C GLU A 14 -27.91 7.94 2.81
N GLY A 15 -27.11 6.87 2.87
CA GLY A 15 -26.60 6.28 4.12
C GLY A 15 -25.28 6.92 4.61
N PRO A 16 -24.81 6.61 5.84
CA PRO A 16 -23.60 7.21 6.44
C PRO A 16 -22.27 6.72 5.85
N ALA A 17 -22.30 5.85 4.83
CA ALA A 17 -21.12 5.21 4.25
C ALA A 17 -20.82 5.74 2.84
N THR A 18 -19.53 5.97 2.59
CA THR A 18 -18.95 6.27 1.26
C THR A 18 -18.33 5.01 0.68
N VAL A 19 -18.43 4.82 -0.64
CA VAL A 19 -17.67 3.78 -1.35
C VAL A 19 -16.18 4.11 -1.25
N MET A 20 -15.42 3.28 -0.52
CA MET A 20 -13.99 3.53 -0.26
C MET A 20 -13.09 3.09 -1.43
N ALA A 21 -13.44 2.00 -2.12
CA ALA A 21 -12.81 1.55 -3.36
C ALA A 21 -13.66 0.47 -4.05
N ILE A 22 -13.63 0.41 -5.39
CA ILE A 22 -14.02 -0.75 -6.21
C ILE A 22 -12.94 -0.90 -7.28
N GLY A 23 -12.39 -2.10 -7.46
CA GLY A 23 -11.37 -2.38 -8.46
C GLY A 23 -11.56 -3.73 -9.13
N THR A 24 -11.24 -3.81 -10.43
CA THR A 24 -11.01 -5.07 -11.16
C THR A 24 -9.52 -5.20 -11.44
N SER A 25 -8.84 -6.15 -10.80
CA SER A 25 -7.39 -6.38 -10.97
C SER A 25 -7.09 -7.47 -12.01
N THR A 26 -7.75 -7.42 -13.16
CA THR A 26 -7.42 -8.27 -14.31
C THR A 26 -6.86 -7.43 -15.45
N PRO A 27 -5.61 -6.93 -15.35
CA PRO A 27 -4.86 -6.64 -16.56
C PRO A 27 -4.73 -7.95 -17.35
N PHE A 28 -4.78 -7.91 -18.68
CA PHE A 28 -4.51 -9.08 -19.53
C PHE A 28 -3.12 -9.71 -19.26
N ASN A 29 -2.28 -9.01 -18.48
CA ASN A 29 -0.90 -9.35 -18.22
C ASN A 29 -0.71 -9.38 -16.68
N CYS A 30 -0.74 -10.56 -16.07
CA CYS A 30 -0.24 -10.76 -14.71
C CYS A 30 1.28 -10.94 -14.78
N ILE A 31 2.03 -10.14 -14.02
CA ILE A 31 3.49 -10.20 -13.99
C ILE A 31 3.91 -10.45 -12.56
N ASP A 32 4.66 -11.52 -12.35
CA ASP A 32 5.26 -11.79 -11.06
C ASP A 32 6.20 -10.65 -10.67
N GLN A 33 6.06 -10.12 -9.44
CA GLN A 33 6.84 -8.96 -9.00
C GLN A 33 8.35 -9.22 -9.11
N SER A 34 8.83 -10.46 -8.95
CA SER A 34 10.25 -10.80 -9.12
C SER A 34 10.74 -10.63 -10.57
N THR A 35 9.84 -10.80 -11.54
CA THR A 35 10.11 -10.66 -12.99
C THR A 35 9.75 -9.28 -13.53
N TYR A 36 9.05 -8.46 -12.74
CA TYR A 36 8.63 -7.11 -13.13
C TYR A 36 9.80 -6.24 -13.60
N PRO A 37 11.00 -6.24 -12.96
CA PRO A 37 12.13 -5.47 -13.45
C PRO A 37 12.62 -5.92 -14.83
N ASP A 38 12.56 -7.22 -15.14
CA ASP A 38 12.92 -7.73 -16.47
C ASP A 38 11.91 -7.28 -17.52
N TYR A 39 10.61 -7.41 -17.22
CA TYR A 39 9.54 -6.92 -18.07
C TYR A 39 9.64 -5.41 -18.33
N TYR A 40 9.76 -4.60 -17.27
CA TYR A 40 9.78 -3.14 -17.34
C TYR A 40 10.93 -2.63 -18.21
N PHE A 41 12.13 -3.19 -18.06
CA PHE A 41 13.31 -2.79 -18.84
C PHE A 41 13.20 -3.25 -20.30
N ARG A 42 12.53 -4.37 -20.58
CA ARG A 42 12.24 -4.81 -21.95
C ARG A 42 11.27 -3.87 -22.66
N ILE A 43 10.13 -3.56 -22.06
CA ILE A 43 9.11 -2.70 -22.69
C ILE A 43 9.55 -1.24 -22.85
N THR A 44 10.49 -0.77 -22.03
CA THR A 44 11.08 0.58 -22.10
C THR A 44 12.39 0.62 -22.92
N ASN A 45 12.71 -0.46 -23.65
CA ASN A 45 13.92 -0.58 -24.48
C ASN A 45 15.22 -0.22 -23.73
N SER A 46 15.31 -0.64 -22.47
CA SER A 46 16.36 -0.27 -21.52
C SER A 46 17.13 -1.48 -21.00
N GLU A 47 17.01 -2.66 -21.61
CA GLU A 47 17.66 -3.91 -21.17
C GLU A 47 19.19 -3.81 -21.04
N HIS A 48 19.81 -2.94 -21.86
CA HIS A 48 21.24 -2.65 -21.81
C HIS A 48 21.68 -1.94 -20.51
N LYS A 49 20.76 -1.35 -19.74
CA LYS A 49 21.04 -0.64 -18.48
C LYS A 49 21.07 -1.61 -17.29
N THR A 50 21.97 -2.59 -17.35
CA THR A 50 22.06 -3.70 -16.39
C THR A 50 22.27 -3.22 -14.94
N GLU A 51 23.13 -2.24 -14.69
CA GLU A 51 23.35 -1.70 -13.34
C GLU A 51 22.08 -1.04 -12.77
N LEU A 52 21.36 -0.28 -13.59
CA LEU A 52 20.11 0.36 -13.19
C LEU A 52 19.03 -0.68 -12.87
N LYS A 53 19.01 -1.77 -13.63
CA LYS A 53 18.09 -2.89 -13.44
C LYS A 53 18.34 -3.61 -12.11
N GLU A 54 19.60 -3.86 -11.76
CA GLU A 54 19.95 -4.45 -10.46
C GLU A 54 19.61 -3.51 -9.29
N LYS A 55 19.84 -2.20 -9.45
CA LYS A 55 19.37 -1.21 -8.48
C LYS A 55 17.85 -1.24 -8.33
N PHE A 56 17.12 -1.34 -9.44
CA PHE A 56 15.65 -1.44 -9.44
C PHE A 56 15.15 -2.70 -8.72
N LYS A 57 15.74 -3.86 -9.00
CA LYS A 57 15.46 -5.12 -8.29
C LYS A 57 15.65 -4.98 -6.78
N ARG A 58 16.77 -4.36 -6.36
CA ARG A 58 17.07 -4.14 -4.95
C ARG A 58 16.07 -3.21 -4.27
N MET A 59 15.62 -2.15 -4.95
CA MET A 59 14.60 -1.22 -4.42
C MET A 59 13.23 -1.87 -4.25
N CYS A 60 12.90 -2.89 -5.05
CA CYS A 60 11.69 -3.68 -4.87
C CYS A 60 11.75 -4.65 -3.67
N GLY A 61 12.88 -4.72 -2.96
CA GLY A 61 13.10 -5.55 -1.77
C GLY A 61 13.28 -4.73 -0.48
N PRO A 62 14.00 -5.25 0.53
CA PRO A 62 14.07 -4.63 1.86
C PRO A 62 14.82 -3.29 1.90
N ALA A 63 15.64 -3.00 0.87
CA ALA A 63 16.50 -1.83 0.85
C ALA A 63 15.74 -0.50 0.96
N ILE A 64 14.49 -0.43 0.49
CA ILE A 64 13.67 0.79 0.65
C ILE A 64 13.32 1.02 2.12
N LEU A 65 13.00 -0.04 2.87
CA LEU A 65 12.69 0.06 4.30
C LEU A 65 13.95 0.43 5.08
N ASP A 66 15.09 -0.17 4.75
CA ASP A 66 16.38 0.15 5.39
C ASP A 66 16.78 1.60 5.18
N GLN A 67 16.62 2.12 3.95
CA GLN A 67 16.93 3.52 3.66
C GLN A 67 15.96 4.48 4.37
N VAL A 68 14.67 4.18 4.39
CA VAL A 68 13.67 5.01 5.10
C VAL A 68 13.95 5.03 6.61
N GLU A 69 14.28 3.88 7.21
CA GLU A 69 14.64 3.78 8.63
C GLU A 69 15.85 4.66 8.95
N LEU A 70 16.90 4.56 8.13
CA LEU A 70 18.15 5.30 8.31
C LEU A 70 17.95 6.80 8.13
N GLU A 71 17.37 7.23 7.01
CA GLU A 71 17.27 8.66 6.64
C GLU A 71 16.32 9.43 7.55
N LEU A 72 15.26 8.78 8.05
CA LEU A 72 14.30 9.41 8.97
C LEU A 72 14.64 9.17 10.45
N GLY A 73 15.70 8.40 10.75
CA GLY A 73 16.08 8.05 12.12
C GLY A 73 14.97 7.31 12.87
N LEU A 74 14.24 6.42 12.18
CA LEU A 74 13.15 5.67 12.79
C LEU A 74 13.71 4.58 13.71
N LYS A 75 12.99 4.32 14.80
CA LYS A 75 13.26 3.14 15.59
C LYS A 75 12.78 1.88 14.84
N PRO A 76 13.47 0.73 14.94
CA PRO A 76 13.14 -0.46 14.15
C PRO A 76 11.68 -0.93 14.27
N GLU A 77 11.04 -0.72 15.43
CA GLU A 77 9.65 -1.09 15.65
C GLU A 77 8.67 -0.36 14.70
N LYS A 78 9.01 0.83 14.18
CA LYS A 78 8.13 1.62 13.31
C LYS A 78 7.91 1.00 11.93
N LEU A 79 8.83 0.13 11.49
CA LEU A 79 8.72 -0.59 10.22
C LEU A 79 8.47 -2.09 10.41
N ARG A 80 8.22 -2.54 11.65
CA ARG A 80 8.02 -3.95 11.99
C ARG A 80 6.97 -4.60 11.09
N VAL A 81 5.78 -4.02 11.01
CA VAL A 81 4.67 -4.54 10.19
C VAL A 81 5.04 -4.61 8.71
N SER A 82 5.69 -3.57 8.17
CA SER A 82 6.15 -3.56 6.77
C SER A 82 7.17 -4.66 6.50
N ARG A 83 8.09 -4.91 7.44
CA ARG A 83 9.10 -5.97 7.35
C ARG A 83 8.48 -7.36 7.46
N GLU A 84 7.50 -7.55 8.34
CA GLU A 84 6.75 -8.82 8.48
C GLU A 84 5.97 -9.15 7.20
N VAL A 85 5.24 -8.19 6.63
CA VAL A 85 4.53 -8.38 5.36
C VAL A 85 5.50 -8.73 4.24
N LEU A 86 6.61 -8.00 4.11
CA LEU A 86 7.63 -8.29 3.11
C LEU A 86 8.26 -9.67 3.31
N SER A 87 8.52 -10.09 4.55
CA SER A 87 9.12 -11.39 4.86
C SER A 87 8.18 -12.55 4.56
N ASN A 88 6.89 -12.40 4.89
CA ASN A 88 5.91 -13.49 4.77
C ASN A 88 5.32 -13.60 3.36
N TYR A 89 5.18 -12.49 2.64
CA TYR A 89 4.46 -12.44 1.37
C TYR A 89 5.28 -11.87 0.21
N GLY A 90 6.47 -11.34 0.47
CA GLY A 90 7.24 -10.61 -0.54
C GLY A 90 6.61 -9.27 -0.89
N ASN A 91 7.11 -8.66 -1.96
CA ASN A 91 6.54 -7.44 -2.50
C ASN A 91 5.32 -7.80 -3.38
N MET A 92 4.12 -7.55 -2.87
CA MET A 92 2.84 -7.76 -3.57
C MET A 92 2.37 -6.49 -4.30
N SER A 93 3.28 -5.57 -4.65
CA SER A 93 2.96 -4.28 -5.26
C SER A 93 2.01 -3.46 -4.37
N SER A 94 0.96 -2.86 -4.94
CA SER A 94 0.01 -2.02 -4.21
C SER A 94 -0.72 -2.72 -3.05
N ALA A 95 -0.82 -4.06 -3.09
CA ALA A 95 -1.51 -4.82 -2.03
C ALA A 95 -0.75 -4.84 -0.70
N CYS A 96 0.58 -4.58 -0.71
CA CYS A 96 1.39 -4.51 0.51
C CYS A 96 0.79 -3.57 1.56
N VAL A 97 0.27 -2.41 1.13
CA VAL A 97 -0.32 -1.41 2.03
C VAL A 97 -1.55 -1.96 2.77
N LEU A 98 -2.42 -2.68 2.06
CA LEU A 98 -3.64 -3.25 2.65
C LEU A 98 -3.30 -4.36 3.65
N PHE A 99 -2.32 -5.21 3.33
CA PHE A 99 -1.84 -6.24 4.25
C PHE A 99 -1.15 -5.62 5.47
N SER A 100 -0.36 -4.57 5.29
CA SER A 100 0.27 -3.86 6.42
C SER A 100 -0.78 -3.22 7.34
N LEU A 101 -1.81 -2.59 6.81
CA LEU A 101 -2.90 -2.05 7.63
C LEU A 101 -3.67 -3.15 8.37
N ASP A 102 -3.91 -4.28 7.70
CA ASP A 102 -4.62 -5.41 8.29
C ASP A 102 -3.81 -6.10 9.41
N GLU A 103 -2.51 -6.30 9.21
CA GLU A 103 -1.62 -6.83 10.23
C GLU A 103 -1.47 -5.86 11.42
N MET A 104 -1.28 -4.56 11.15
CA MET A 104 -1.15 -3.54 12.20
C MET A 104 -2.38 -3.47 13.10
N ARG A 105 -3.60 -3.41 12.52
CA ARG A 105 -4.84 -3.33 13.31
C ARG A 105 -5.06 -4.61 14.13
N LYS A 106 -4.75 -5.80 13.57
CA LYS A 106 -4.90 -7.09 14.26
C LYS A 106 -3.92 -7.21 15.41
N ALA A 107 -2.65 -6.85 15.20
CA ALA A 107 -1.64 -6.81 16.25
C ALA A 107 -2.06 -5.86 17.38
N SER A 108 -2.54 -4.67 17.03
CA SER A 108 -3.04 -3.69 18.00
C SER A 108 -4.19 -4.26 18.85
N THR A 109 -5.24 -4.83 18.24
CA THR A 109 -6.33 -5.45 19.01
C THR A 109 -5.86 -6.56 19.95
N LYS A 110 -4.81 -7.32 19.57
CA LYS A 110 -4.27 -8.41 20.39
C LYS A 110 -3.41 -7.92 21.55
N GLU A 111 -2.61 -6.89 21.33
CA GLU A 111 -1.65 -6.37 22.33
C GLU A 111 -2.28 -5.33 23.27
N GLY A 112 -3.41 -4.74 22.87
CA GLY A 112 -4.17 -3.78 23.67
C GLY A 112 -3.55 -2.39 23.86
N PRO A 113 -2.85 -1.76 22.88
CA PRO A 113 -2.28 -0.44 23.05
C PRO A 113 -3.33 0.70 22.96
N GLY A 114 -4.61 0.36 22.76
CA GLY A 114 -5.75 1.30 22.86
C GLY A 114 -6.15 1.99 21.56
N THR A 115 -5.37 1.86 20.48
CA THR A 115 -5.74 2.33 19.13
C THR A 115 -5.37 1.30 18.08
N THR A 116 -6.01 1.34 16.91
CA THR A 116 -5.66 0.49 15.74
C THR A 116 -4.31 0.82 15.11
N GLY A 117 -3.64 1.89 15.59
CA GLY A 117 -2.33 2.35 15.13
C GLY A 117 -1.24 2.15 16.19
N GLU A 118 -1.22 0.98 16.84
CA GLU A 118 -0.23 0.64 17.87
C GLU A 118 -0.17 1.63 19.06
N GLY A 119 -1.34 2.15 19.47
CA GLY A 119 -1.46 3.14 20.56
C GLY A 119 -1.10 4.57 20.16
N LEU A 120 -0.81 4.82 18.88
CA LEU A 120 -0.58 6.15 18.33
C LEU A 120 -1.86 6.67 17.68
N GLU A 121 -2.06 7.98 17.75
CA GLU A 121 -3.21 8.67 17.15
C GLU A 121 -3.03 8.87 15.63
N TRP A 122 -1.80 9.16 15.19
CA TRP A 122 -1.49 9.51 13.81
C TRP A 122 -0.50 8.53 13.19
N GLY A 123 -0.73 8.20 11.92
CA GLY A 123 0.13 7.36 11.11
C GLY A 123 0.32 7.92 9.69
N VAL A 124 1.31 7.41 8.98
CA VAL A 124 1.57 7.74 7.58
C VAL A 124 1.82 6.47 6.77
N ILE A 125 1.27 6.42 5.56
CA ILE A 125 1.58 5.41 4.54
C ILE A 125 2.38 6.09 3.44
N PHE A 126 3.42 5.40 2.97
CA PHE A 126 4.14 5.74 1.75
C PHE A 126 3.98 4.62 0.71
N GLY A 127 3.57 4.99 -0.50
CA GLY A 127 3.61 4.15 -1.69
C GLY A 127 4.69 4.66 -2.65
N PHE A 128 5.54 3.77 -3.15
CA PHE A 128 6.59 4.09 -4.13
C PHE A 128 6.33 3.36 -5.45
N GLY A 129 6.10 4.11 -6.53
CA GLY A 129 5.77 3.58 -7.84
C GLY A 129 6.78 3.94 -8.94
N PRO A 130 6.75 3.26 -10.10
CA PRO A 130 7.56 3.61 -11.26
C PRO A 130 7.34 5.08 -11.69
N GLY A 131 8.41 5.80 -12.01
CA GLY A 131 8.35 7.22 -12.35
C GLY A 131 9.65 7.97 -12.09
N LEU A 132 10.06 8.27 -10.85
CA LEU A 132 9.57 7.90 -9.51
C LEU A 132 8.29 8.65 -9.10
N THR A 133 7.29 7.92 -8.59
CA THR A 133 6.08 8.50 -7.97
C THR A 133 6.01 8.12 -6.50
N ILE A 134 5.64 9.08 -5.65
CA ILE A 134 5.41 8.86 -4.22
C ILE A 134 3.97 9.21 -3.90
N GLU A 135 3.25 8.27 -3.29
CA GLU A 135 1.93 8.49 -2.70
C GLU A 135 2.06 8.55 -1.17
N THR A 136 1.47 9.56 -0.55
CA THR A 136 1.52 9.74 0.90
C THR A 136 0.11 9.89 1.44
N ILE A 137 -0.25 9.07 2.41
CA ILE A 137 -1.56 9.13 3.07
C ILE A 137 -1.33 9.30 4.57
N VAL A 138 -1.94 10.34 5.15
CA VAL A 138 -1.98 10.51 6.60
C VAL A 138 -3.24 9.83 7.13
N LEU A 139 -3.07 9.04 8.19
CA LEU A 139 -4.14 8.28 8.83
C LEU A 139 -4.34 8.74 10.27
N HIS A 140 -5.60 8.76 10.69
CA HIS A 140 -6.00 8.88 12.08
C HIS A 140 -6.46 7.51 12.57
N SER A 141 -5.90 7.04 13.69
CA SER A 141 -6.28 5.77 14.28
C SER A 141 -7.60 5.87 15.02
N VAL A 142 -8.27 4.73 15.17
CA VAL A 142 -9.49 4.64 15.98
C VAL A 142 -9.20 3.79 17.21
N ALA A 143 -10.03 3.91 18.24
CA ALA A 143 -9.96 3.03 19.39
C ALA A 143 -10.08 1.56 18.94
N SER A 144 -9.15 0.70 19.40
CA SER A 144 -9.06 -0.73 19.06
C SER A 144 -9.80 -1.63 20.03
#